data_AF-A0A7C6MJ52-F1
#
_entry.id   AF-A0A7C6MJ52-F1
#
_cell.length_a   1.000
_cell.length_b   1.000
_cell.length_c   1.000
_cell.angle_alpha   90.00
_cell.angle_beta   90.00
_cell.angle_gamma   90.00
#
_symmetry.space_group_name_H-M   'P 1'
#
loop_
_entity.id
_entity.type
_entity.pdbx_description
1 polymer ?
#
loop_
_entity_poly.entity_id
_entity_poly.type
_entity_poly.pdbx_seq_one_letter_code
_entity_poly.pdbx_strand_id
1 'polypeptide(L)'
;MTTSSRPNRNRAARKLSAGAAAIILAATLGACATDATTDAEDPTGTSATTATTTDTATTTNTGQPGNGADAGVEASESEAAPGDVDQQTLDDISYSFEEERMARDLYTALDEAWGTRQFAQIAEAEQRHMDALTGQMDRLGMMRAAVVPEPGEYTIDEIQALYDGWLDRGLTSEREALVVGIELEERDIADLEDIIARTEDPELVETYEYLLSGARNHLEAFQTGLESLDGRGGGRGGGDAPGRN
;
A
#
# COMPACT_ATOMS: atom_id res chain seq x y z
N MET A 1 -25.77 15.06 52.27
CA MET A 1 -25.49 15.99 51.14
C MET A 1 -24.24 16.78 51.49
N THR A 2 -23.08 16.31 51.05
CA THR A 2 -21.77 16.93 51.29
C THR A 2 -21.03 16.95 49.97
N THR A 3 -21.02 18.12 49.33
CA THR A 3 -20.33 18.39 48.07
C THR A 3 -18.86 18.70 48.35
N SER A 4 -17.96 17.83 47.89
CA SER A 4 -16.52 18.10 47.87
C SER A 4 -16.09 18.46 46.45
N SER A 5 -15.70 19.72 46.30
CA SER A 5 -15.27 20.39 45.07
C SER A 5 -13.89 19.88 44.62
N ARG A 6 -13.77 19.44 43.36
CA ARG A 6 -12.48 19.12 42.72
C ARG A 6 -11.95 20.34 41.96
N PRO A 7 -10.67 20.72 42.10
CA PRO A 7 -10.12 21.88 41.41
C PRO A 7 -9.73 21.57 39.96
N ASN A 8 -10.09 22.54 39.11
CA ASN A 8 -9.75 22.70 37.70
C ASN A 8 -8.23 22.87 37.52
N ARG A 9 -7.61 22.10 36.61
CA ARG A 9 -6.21 22.28 36.21
C ARG A 9 -6.13 22.52 34.70
N ASN A 10 -5.90 23.79 34.37
CA ASN A 10 -5.49 24.30 33.07
C ASN A 10 -4.40 23.43 32.42
N ARG A 11 -4.64 22.92 31.21
CA ARG A 11 -3.59 22.45 30.32
C ARG A 11 -3.12 23.62 29.46
N ALA A 12 -1.88 24.01 29.68
CA ALA A 12 -1.17 25.01 28.91
C ALA A 12 -0.86 24.49 27.49
N ALA A 13 -1.13 25.32 26.50
CA ALA A 13 -0.64 25.15 25.14
C ALA A 13 0.90 25.23 25.11
N ARG A 14 1.54 24.24 24.47
CA ARG A 14 2.95 24.34 24.07
C ARG A 14 3.02 24.23 22.56
N LYS A 15 3.45 25.33 21.94
CA LYS A 15 3.94 25.41 20.56
C LYS A 15 5.41 25.01 20.56
N LEU A 16 5.84 24.15 19.64
CA LEU A 16 7.22 23.87 19.22
C LEU A 16 7.14 23.64 17.71
N SER A 17 7.32 24.67 16.88
CA SER A 17 8.60 25.18 16.35
C SER A 17 9.27 24.21 15.37
N ALA A 18 9.13 24.52 14.09
CA ALA A 18 9.83 23.94 12.96
C ALA A 18 11.36 23.96 13.18
N GLY A 19 12.00 22.82 12.90
CA GLY A 19 13.45 22.70 12.79
C GLY A 19 13.83 22.52 11.33
N ALA A 20 14.42 23.55 10.75
CA ALA A 20 15.08 23.49 9.45
C ALA A 20 16.38 22.67 9.58
N ALA A 21 16.55 21.64 8.75
CA ALA A 21 17.84 21.02 8.48
C ALA A 21 18.19 21.26 7.01
N ALA A 22 19.12 22.18 6.79
CA ALA A 22 19.76 22.39 5.50
C ALA A 22 20.83 21.30 5.29
N ILE A 23 20.72 20.55 4.20
CA ILE A 23 21.82 19.73 3.67
C ILE A 23 22.22 20.32 2.32
N ILE A 24 23.44 20.82 2.27
CA ILE A 24 24.14 21.25 1.06
C ILE A 24 24.99 20.08 0.61
N LEU A 25 24.79 19.55 -0.60
CA LEU A 25 25.89 18.93 -1.34
C LEU A 25 25.73 19.01 -2.88
N ALA A 26 26.59 19.86 -3.44
CA ALA A 26 27.28 19.84 -4.73
C ALA A 26 26.62 19.20 -5.98
N ALA A 27 26.27 20.08 -6.93
CA ALA A 27 26.18 19.74 -8.35
C ALA A 27 27.57 19.41 -8.93
N THR A 28 27.66 18.34 -9.72
CA THR A 28 28.70 18.19 -10.73
C THR A 28 28.05 17.97 -12.10
N LEU A 29 28.34 18.88 -13.03
CA LEU A 29 27.98 18.76 -14.43
C LEU A 29 28.87 17.71 -15.10
N GLY A 30 28.24 16.77 -15.81
CA GLY A 30 28.90 15.88 -16.76
C GLY A 30 28.02 15.73 -17.99
N ALA A 31 28.24 16.59 -18.99
CA ALA A 31 27.67 16.46 -20.32
C ALA A 31 28.75 15.94 -21.28
N CYS A 32 28.47 14.85 -21.98
CA CYS A 32 28.99 14.61 -23.32
C CYS A 32 27.95 13.83 -24.13
N ALA A 33 27.57 14.42 -25.26
CA ALA A 33 26.73 13.82 -26.29
C ALA A 33 27.58 13.64 -27.56
N THR A 34 27.35 12.55 -28.29
CA THR A 34 27.46 12.42 -29.76
C THR A 34 26.65 11.18 -30.16
N ASP A 35 25.49 11.27 -30.82
CA ASP A 35 25.19 11.51 -32.25
C ASP A 35 25.20 10.26 -33.16
N ALA A 36 23.98 9.85 -33.51
CA ALA A 36 23.40 9.48 -34.82
C ALA A 36 23.84 8.28 -35.69
N THR A 37 22.78 7.75 -36.36
CA THR A 37 22.69 7.11 -37.70
C THR A 37 22.84 5.59 -37.72
N THR A 38 22.04 4.75 -38.38
CA THR A 38 20.78 4.71 -39.18
C THR A 38 20.38 3.20 -39.20
N ASP A 39 19.21 2.68 -39.58
CA ASP A 39 18.48 2.77 -40.85
C ASP A 39 17.09 2.13 -40.70
N ALA A 40 16.18 2.60 -41.56
CA ALA A 40 14.82 2.13 -41.79
C ALA A 40 14.77 0.80 -42.54
N GLU A 41 13.68 0.05 -42.39
CA GLU A 41 13.03 -0.73 -43.46
C GLU A 41 11.56 -1.02 -43.05
N ASP A 42 10.60 -0.43 -43.77
CA ASP A 42 9.26 -0.97 -44.06
C ASP A 42 9.29 -1.33 -45.56
N PRO A 43 8.67 -2.45 -46.00
CA PRO A 43 7.43 -2.25 -46.76
C PRO A 43 6.38 -3.38 -46.68
N THR A 44 5.13 -2.98 -46.46
CA THR A 44 3.90 -3.28 -47.23
C THR A 44 3.37 -4.72 -47.40
N GLY A 45 2.04 -4.89 -47.22
CA GLY A 45 1.33 -6.12 -47.63
C GLY A 45 -0.21 -6.11 -47.47
N THR A 46 -0.89 -5.39 -48.35
CA THR A 46 -2.33 -5.37 -48.72
C THR A 46 -3.12 -6.69 -48.63
N SER A 47 -4.37 -6.66 -48.13
CA SER A 47 -5.59 -7.03 -48.91
C SER A 47 -6.91 -6.91 -48.12
N ALA A 48 -7.87 -6.22 -48.75
CA ALA A 48 -9.28 -6.17 -48.39
C ALA A 48 -10.06 -7.37 -48.99
N THR A 49 -11.25 -7.69 -48.45
CA THR A 49 -12.48 -8.00 -49.22
C THR A 49 -13.71 -8.23 -48.31
N THR A 50 -14.69 -7.34 -48.50
CA THR A 50 -16.16 -7.41 -48.51
C THR A 50 -16.90 -8.76 -48.36
N ALA A 51 -17.98 -8.78 -47.58
CA ALA A 51 -19.26 -9.41 -47.97
C ALA A 51 -20.48 -8.82 -47.20
N THR A 52 -21.50 -8.49 -47.98
CA THR A 52 -22.81 -7.90 -47.67
C THR A 52 -23.88 -8.98 -47.40
N THR A 53 -25.03 -8.57 -46.84
CA THR A 53 -26.45 -9.02 -47.08
C THR A 53 -27.14 -9.55 -45.81
N THR A 54 -27.99 -8.75 -45.14
CA THR A 54 -29.47 -8.63 -45.27
C THR A 54 -30.25 -9.88 -44.80
N ASP A 55 -31.06 -9.77 -43.73
CA ASP A 55 -32.52 -9.64 -43.89
C ASP A 55 -33.32 -9.33 -42.61
N THR A 56 -34.39 -8.59 -42.90
CA THR A 56 -35.60 -8.12 -42.22
C THR A 56 -36.39 -9.16 -41.41
N ALA A 57 -36.99 -8.77 -40.28
CA ALA A 57 -38.38 -9.09 -39.95
C ALA A 57 -38.95 -8.26 -38.76
N THR A 58 -39.94 -7.44 -39.09
CA THR A 58 -40.91 -6.73 -38.24
C THR A 58 -41.79 -7.68 -37.42
N THR A 59 -42.15 -7.33 -36.18
CA THR A 59 -43.52 -7.49 -35.64
C THR A 59 -43.77 -6.53 -34.47
N THR A 60 -44.76 -5.67 -34.69
CA THR A 60 -45.45 -4.77 -33.76
C THR A 60 -46.22 -5.52 -32.66
N ASN A 61 -46.26 -4.96 -31.44
CA ASN A 61 -47.48 -4.98 -30.65
C ASN A 61 -47.61 -3.75 -29.74
N THR A 62 -48.78 -3.12 -29.85
CA THR A 62 -49.28 -1.92 -29.19
C THR A 62 -49.83 -2.20 -27.79
N GLY A 63 -49.66 -1.27 -26.84
CA GLY A 63 -50.46 -1.22 -25.61
C GLY A 63 -49.95 -0.24 -24.55
N GLN A 64 -50.61 0.90 -24.40
CA GLN A 64 -50.52 1.90 -23.31
C GLN A 64 -51.98 2.33 -22.97
N PRO A 65 -52.37 2.98 -21.84
CA PRO A 65 -51.70 3.43 -20.59
C PRO A 65 -52.44 3.05 -19.26
N GLY A 66 -51.84 3.42 -18.11
CA GLY A 66 -52.57 3.62 -16.85
C GLY A 66 -51.72 4.29 -15.74
N ASN A 67 -52.12 5.50 -15.32
CA ASN A 67 -51.50 6.33 -14.28
C ASN A 67 -51.78 5.83 -12.84
N GLY A 68 -50.87 6.12 -11.91
CA GLY A 68 -51.13 6.13 -10.47
C GLY A 68 -49.89 6.56 -9.67
N ALA A 69 -49.96 7.75 -9.05
CA ALA A 69 -48.95 8.35 -8.19
C ALA A 69 -49.25 8.05 -6.71
N ASP A 70 -48.21 7.86 -5.88
CA ASP A 70 -47.90 8.61 -4.65
C ASP A 70 -47.15 7.79 -3.57
N ALA A 71 -45.90 8.20 -3.38
CA ALA A 71 -45.00 8.28 -2.22
C ALA A 71 -44.99 7.26 -1.07
N GLY A 72 -43.76 6.92 -0.66
CA GLY A 72 -43.47 6.61 0.74
C GLY A 72 -42.21 5.81 1.06
N VAL A 73 -41.04 6.06 0.44
CA VAL A 73 -39.75 5.58 0.97
C VAL A 73 -38.70 6.67 0.79
N GLU A 74 -38.48 7.45 1.85
CA GLU A 74 -37.29 8.30 2.00
C GLU A 74 -36.21 7.43 2.67
N ALA A 75 -35.42 6.75 1.85
CA ALA A 75 -34.05 6.40 2.20
C ALA A 75 -33.19 7.13 1.18
N SER A 76 -32.63 8.26 1.61
CA SER A 76 -31.67 9.04 0.84
C SER A 76 -30.36 8.26 0.78
N GLU A 77 -30.33 7.24 -0.08
CA GLU A 77 -29.10 6.66 -0.57
C GLU A 77 -28.56 7.64 -1.62
N SER A 78 -27.62 8.46 -1.18
CA SER A 78 -26.85 9.33 -2.05
C SER A 78 -25.95 8.43 -2.90
N GLU A 79 -26.44 7.97 -4.04
CA GLU A 79 -25.56 7.42 -5.07
C GLU A 79 -24.65 8.56 -5.56
N ALA A 80 -23.41 8.54 -5.10
CA ALA A 80 -22.37 9.42 -5.58
C ALA A 80 -22.17 9.17 -7.08
N ALA A 81 -22.33 10.22 -7.89
CA ALA A 81 -22.05 10.16 -9.30
C ALA A 81 -20.55 9.87 -9.53
N PRO A 82 -20.18 9.07 -10.56
CA PRO A 82 -18.78 8.83 -10.89
C PRO A 82 -18.17 10.13 -11.43
N GLY A 83 -17.35 10.80 -10.62
CA GLY A 83 -16.67 12.05 -11.00
C GLY A 83 -16.13 12.91 -9.87
N ASP A 84 -16.59 12.76 -8.62
CA ASP A 84 -16.19 13.60 -7.48
C ASP A 84 -15.49 12.79 -6.36
N VAL A 85 -14.60 11.86 -6.70
CA VAL A 85 -13.67 11.32 -5.69
C VAL A 85 -12.70 12.43 -5.33
N ASP A 86 -12.61 12.79 -4.05
CA ASP A 86 -11.73 13.86 -3.61
C ASP A 86 -10.25 13.45 -3.82
N GLN A 87 -9.39 14.45 -4.08
CA GLN A 87 -7.98 14.19 -4.36
C GLN A 87 -7.24 13.51 -3.20
N GLN A 88 -7.66 13.77 -1.95
CA GLN A 88 -7.02 13.15 -0.79
C GLN A 88 -7.27 11.64 -0.78
N THR A 89 -8.49 11.20 -1.09
CA THR A 89 -8.83 9.78 -1.25
C THR A 89 -7.98 9.12 -2.33
N LEU A 90 -7.77 9.80 -3.48
CA LEU A 90 -6.92 9.30 -4.57
C LEU A 90 -5.45 9.21 -4.16
N ASP A 91 -4.95 10.22 -3.44
CA ASP A 91 -3.56 10.26 -2.97
C ASP A 91 -3.31 9.18 -1.90
N ASP A 92 -4.25 9.01 -0.96
CA ASP A 92 -4.16 8.03 0.13
C ASP A 92 -4.14 6.60 -0.40
N ILE A 93 -5.06 6.25 -1.31
CA ILE A 93 -5.11 4.89 -1.87
C ILE A 93 -3.88 4.59 -2.76
N SER A 94 -3.38 5.58 -3.50
CA SER A 94 -2.14 5.44 -4.28
C SER A 94 -0.92 5.25 -3.39
N TYR A 95 -0.85 6.00 -2.29
CA TYR A 95 0.22 5.87 -1.32
C TYR A 95 0.21 4.51 -0.64
N SER A 96 -0.93 4.07 -0.09
CA SER A 96 -1.06 2.74 0.53
C SER A 96 -0.71 1.63 -0.46
N PHE A 97 -1.10 1.74 -1.73
CA PHE A 97 -0.75 0.73 -2.72
C PHE A 97 0.75 0.62 -2.99
N GLU A 98 1.46 1.75 -3.07
CA GLU A 98 2.92 1.73 -3.23
C GLU A 98 3.62 1.26 -1.95
N GLU A 99 3.09 1.56 -0.77
CA GLU A 99 3.64 1.10 0.51
C GLU A 99 3.53 -0.43 0.65
N GLU A 100 2.36 -0.99 0.37
CA GLU A 100 2.12 -2.45 0.35
C GLU A 100 2.99 -3.16 -0.69
N ARG A 101 3.13 -2.56 -1.88
CA ARG A 101 4.04 -3.07 -2.90
C ARG A 101 5.49 -3.06 -2.41
N MET A 102 5.89 -1.98 -1.73
CA MET A 102 7.23 -1.85 -1.18
C MET A 102 7.51 -2.88 -0.10
N ALA A 103 6.57 -3.08 0.81
CA ALA A 103 6.64 -4.11 1.85
C ALA A 103 6.80 -5.51 1.24
N ARG A 104 5.96 -5.86 0.26
CA ARG A 104 6.06 -7.13 -0.49
C ARG A 104 7.44 -7.35 -1.09
N ASP A 105 7.95 -6.33 -1.79
CA ASP A 105 9.22 -6.40 -2.52
C ASP A 105 10.42 -6.48 -1.55
N LEU A 106 10.37 -5.72 -0.45
CA LEU A 106 11.36 -5.77 0.61
C LEU A 106 11.39 -7.15 1.28
N TYR A 107 10.24 -7.68 1.69
CA TYR A 107 10.17 -8.99 2.33
C TYR A 107 10.56 -10.13 1.38
N THR A 108 10.25 -10.02 0.10
CA THR A 108 10.74 -10.98 -0.90
C THR A 108 12.27 -10.96 -0.95
N ALA A 109 12.89 -9.79 -1.04
CA ALA A 109 14.36 -9.67 -1.05
C ALA A 109 15.01 -10.18 0.25
N LEU A 110 14.39 -9.93 1.40
CA LEU A 110 14.89 -10.40 2.70
C LEU A 110 14.69 -11.92 2.90
N ASP A 111 13.62 -12.52 2.35
CA ASP A 111 13.47 -13.97 2.31
C ASP A 111 14.57 -14.62 1.45
N GLU A 112 14.87 -14.04 0.28
CA GLU A 112 15.94 -14.53 -0.59
C GLU A 112 17.32 -14.48 0.11
N ALA A 113 17.57 -13.43 0.90
CA ALA A 113 18.83 -13.25 1.61
C ALA A 113 18.99 -14.20 2.82
N TRP A 114 17.92 -14.41 3.59
CA TRP A 114 18.01 -15.07 4.91
C TRP A 114 17.33 -16.44 4.98
N GLY A 115 16.43 -16.77 4.05
CA GLY A 115 15.67 -18.02 4.02
C GLY A 115 14.65 -18.15 5.16
N THR A 116 14.24 -17.02 5.74
CA THR A 116 13.34 -16.98 6.89
C THR A 116 11.90 -16.98 6.40
N ARG A 117 11.27 -18.16 6.43
CA ARG A 117 9.87 -18.43 5.98
C ARG A 117 8.83 -17.39 6.37
N GLN A 118 9.06 -16.66 7.46
CA GLN A 118 8.18 -15.58 7.86
C GLN A 118 8.12 -14.45 6.81
N PHE A 119 9.25 -14.02 6.24
CA PHE A 119 9.28 -13.00 5.19
C PHE A 119 8.47 -13.44 3.97
N ALA A 120 8.66 -14.67 3.48
CA ALA A 120 7.85 -15.20 2.36
C ALA A 120 6.34 -15.17 2.64
N GLN A 121 5.91 -15.59 3.83
CA GLN A 121 4.48 -15.64 4.18
C GLN A 121 3.86 -14.24 4.30
N ILE A 122 4.63 -13.27 4.79
CA ILE A 122 4.17 -11.88 4.91
C ILE A 122 4.16 -11.22 3.53
N ALA A 123 5.16 -11.44 2.68
CA ALA A 123 5.13 -10.97 1.29
C ALA A 123 3.88 -11.48 0.51
N GLU A 124 3.48 -12.73 0.73
CA GLU A 124 2.22 -13.25 0.17
C GLU A 124 0.97 -12.54 0.72
N ALA A 125 1.03 -12.02 1.96
CA ALA A 125 -0.03 -11.22 2.56
C ALA A 125 -0.12 -9.83 1.94
N GLU A 126 1.01 -9.16 1.76
CA GLU A 126 1.05 -7.83 1.13
C GLU A 126 0.54 -7.87 -0.30
N GLN A 127 0.76 -8.97 -1.03
CA GLN A 127 0.11 -9.15 -2.34
C GLN A 127 -1.41 -9.14 -2.24
N ARG A 128 -2.01 -9.71 -1.18
CA ARG A 128 -3.47 -9.68 -0.98
C ARG A 128 -3.96 -8.29 -0.60
N HIS A 129 -3.17 -7.53 0.16
CA HIS A 129 -3.47 -6.13 0.45
C HIS A 129 -3.49 -5.30 -0.84
N MET A 130 -2.46 -5.45 -1.70
CA MET A 130 -2.41 -4.82 -3.01
C MET A 130 -3.61 -5.20 -3.90
N ASP A 131 -4.04 -6.47 -3.87
CA ASP A 131 -5.20 -6.94 -4.64
C ASP A 131 -6.50 -6.28 -4.12
N ALA A 132 -6.64 -6.12 -2.80
CA ALA A 132 -7.78 -5.42 -2.20
C ALA A 132 -7.81 -3.93 -2.58
N LEU A 133 -6.66 -3.24 -2.49
CA LEU A 133 -6.53 -1.86 -2.92
C LEU A 133 -6.78 -1.69 -4.43
N THR A 134 -6.33 -2.64 -5.25
CA THR A 134 -6.64 -2.66 -6.69
C THR A 134 -8.15 -2.71 -6.94
N GLY A 135 -8.88 -3.55 -6.19
CA GLY A 135 -10.34 -3.60 -6.28
C GLY A 135 -11.01 -2.26 -5.94
N GLN A 136 -10.49 -1.55 -4.94
CA GLN A 136 -10.96 -0.21 -4.58
C GLN A 136 -10.61 0.84 -5.63
N MET A 137 -9.38 0.83 -6.17
CA MET A 137 -8.98 1.71 -7.27
C MET A 137 -9.87 1.54 -8.51
N ASP A 138 -10.19 0.29 -8.86
CA ASP A 138 -11.09 -0.02 -9.97
C ASP A 138 -12.52 0.50 -9.70
N ARG A 139 -13.02 0.34 -8.46
CA ARG A 139 -14.33 0.88 -8.03
C ARG A 139 -14.39 2.41 -8.13
N LEU A 140 -13.30 3.09 -7.76
CA LEU A 140 -13.16 4.54 -7.83
C LEU A 140 -12.90 5.06 -9.26
N GLY A 141 -12.74 4.17 -10.25
CA GLY A 141 -12.48 4.55 -11.64
C GLY A 141 -11.08 5.11 -11.88
N MET A 142 -10.11 4.77 -11.02
CA MET A 142 -8.73 5.24 -11.13
C MET A 142 -8.03 4.61 -12.33
N MET A 143 -7.47 5.44 -13.21
CA MET A 143 -6.59 4.96 -14.26
C MET A 143 -5.22 4.60 -13.67
N ARG A 144 -4.77 3.37 -13.90
CA ARG A 144 -3.43 2.92 -13.52
C ARG A 144 -2.49 2.94 -14.72
N ALA A 145 -1.19 3.06 -14.45
CA ALA A 145 -0.18 2.88 -15.48
C ALA A 145 -0.30 1.47 -16.09
N ALA A 146 -0.16 1.38 -17.42
CA ALA A 146 -0.22 0.09 -18.12
C ALA A 146 0.98 -0.82 -17.79
N VAL A 147 2.05 -0.24 -17.26
CA VAL A 147 3.27 -0.92 -16.83
C VAL A 147 3.44 -0.66 -15.35
N VAL A 148 3.48 -1.74 -14.57
CA VAL A 148 3.91 -1.68 -13.18
C VAL A 148 5.45 -1.65 -13.20
N PRO A 149 6.10 -0.73 -12.47
CA PRO A 149 7.56 -0.71 -12.40
C PRO A 149 8.14 -2.03 -11.87
N GLU A 150 9.43 -2.25 -12.10
CA GLU A 150 10.12 -3.45 -11.59
C GLU A 150 10.18 -3.42 -10.05
N PRO A 151 10.31 -4.58 -9.38
CA PRO A 151 10.46 -4.62 -7.93
C PRO A 151 11.60 -3.72 -7.43
N GLY A 152 11.32 -2.93 -6.38
CA GLY A 152 12.28 -1.95 -5.87
C GLY A 152 12.27 -0.58 -6.57
N GLU A 153 11.40 -0.36 -7.56
CA GLU A 153 11.17 0.95 -8.19
C GLU A 153 9.78 1.52 -7.83
N TYR A 154 9.73 2.72 -7.26
CA TYR A 154 8.49 3.38 -6.78
C TYR A 154 8.35 4.78 -7.37
N THR A 155 7.11 5.24 -7.53
CA THR A 155 6.84 6.59 -8.08
C THR A 155 6.80 7.66 -7.00
N ILE A 156 6.56 7.27 -5.75
CA ILE A 156 6.62 8.15 -4.58
C ILE A 156 8.05 8.15 -4.02
N ASP A 157 8.75 9.28 -4.17
CA ASP A 157 10.15 9.44 -3.75
C ASP A 157 10.41 9.04 -2.28
N GLU A 158 9.44 9.30 -1.40
CA GLU A 158 9.51 8.88 0.01
C GLU A 158 9.56 7.35 0.16
N ILE A 159 8.71 6.63 -0.57
CA ILE A 159 8.67 5.16 -0.54
C ILE A 159 9.94 4.57 -1.14
N GLN A 160 10.49 5.17 -2.20
CA GLN A 160 11.79 4.77 -2.75
C GLN A 160 12.89 4.91 -1.70
N ALA A 161 12.95 6.05 -0.99
CA ALA A 161 13.98 6.27 0.03
C ALA A 161 13.86 5.29 1.20
N LEU A 162 12.65 4.91 1.59
CA LEU A 162 12.39 3.92 2.62
C LEU A 162 12.85 2.53 2.17
N TYR A 163 12.47 2.10 0.97
CA TYR A 163 12.91 0.82 0.41
C TYR A 163 14.44 0.71 0.39
N ASP A 164 15.11 1.71 -0.18
CA ASP A 164 16.58 1.71 -0.30
C ASP A 164 17.25 1.62 1.07
N GLY A 165 16.77 2.41 2.04
CA GLY A 165 17.34 2.46 3.39
C GLY A 165 17.08 1.18 4.20
N TRP A 166 15.86 0.63 4.11
CA TRP A 166 15.48 -0.58 4.81
C TRP A 166 16.09 -1.83 4.20
N LEU A 167 16.22 -1.89 2.87
CA LEU A 167 16.92 -2.98 2.20
C LEU A 167 18.40 -3.01 2.60
N ASP A 168 19.11 -1.87 2.53
CA ASP A 168 20.52 -1.79 2.89
C ASP A 168 20.75 -2.24 4.35
N ARG A 169 19.88 -1.83 5.27
CA ARG A 169 19.91 -2.29 6.68
C ARG A 169 19.58 -3.76 6.83
N GLY A 170 18.49 -4.22 6.22
CA GLY A 170 17.99 -5.58 6.35
C GLY A 170 18.96 -6.62 5.77
N LEU A 171 19.79 -6.24 4.81
CA LEU A 171 20.84 -7.09 4.25
C LEU A 171 22.09 -7.20 5.14
N THR A 172 22.21 -6.43 6.22
CA THR A 172 23.37 -6.52 7.13
C THR A 172 23.35 -7.78 8.01
N SER A 173 22.18 -8.21 8.47
CA SER A 173 21.99 -9.43 9.26
C SER A 173 20.52 -9.84 9.33
N GLU A 174 20.23 -11.13 9.53
CA GLU A 174 18.86 -11.62 9.79
C GLU A 174 18.19 -10.88 10.95
N ARG A 175 18.97 -10.51 11.98
CA ARG A 175 18.45 -9.74 13.12
C ARG A 175 17.99 -8.34 12.68
N GLU A 176 18.79 -7.63 11.90
CA GLU A 176 18.40 -6.32 11.37
C GLU A 176 17.26 -6.41 10.36
N ALA A 177 17.16 -7.50 9.59
CA ALA A 177 16.00 -7.75 8.72
C ALA A 177 14.69 -7.82 9.52
N LEU A 178 14.69 -8.50 10.67
CA LEU A 178 13.52 -8.56 11.56
C LEU A 178 13.22 -7.21 12.22
N VAL A 179 14.25 -6.44 12.59
CA VAL A 179 14.08 -5.07 13.11
C VAL A 179 13.47 -4.15 12.05
N VAL A 180 13.95 -4.23 10.81
CA VAL A 180 13.38 -3.49 9.67
C VAL A 180 11.92 -3.86 9.44
N GLY A 181 11.56 -5.16 9.51
CA GLY A 181 10.17 -5.59 9.45
C GLY A 181 9.31 -4.93 10.55
N ILE A 182 9.78 -4.92 11.80
CA ILE A 182 9.07 -4.24 12.91
C ILE A 182 8.87 -2.74 12.59
N GLU A 183 9.91 -2.04 12.15
CA GLU A 183 9.84 -0.61 11.85
C GLU A 183 8.88 -0.30 10.70
N LEU A 184 8.84 -1.15 9.67
CA LEU A 184 7.91 -1.01 8.56
C LEU A 184 6.47 -1.17 9.05
N GLU A 185 6.15 -2.25 9.77
CA GLU A 185 4.79 -2.50 10.24
C GLU A 185 4.31 -1.45 11.25
N GLU A 186 5.19 -0.90 12.08
CA GLU A 186 4.84 0.22 12.97
C GLU A 186 4.48 1.49 12.19
N ARG A 187 5.16 1.74 11.07
CA ARG A 187 4.85 2.86 10.18
C ARG A 187 3.54 2.65 9.46
N ASP A 188 3.34 1.49 8.85
CA ASP A 188 2.12 1.17 8.10
C ASP A 188 0.87 1.23 8.99
N ILE A 189 0.95 0.72 10.23
CA ILE A 189 -0.11 0.89 11.24
C ILE A 189 -0.43 2.37 11.48
N ALA A 190 0.58 3.22 11.64
CA ALA A 190 0.38 4.63 11.92
C ALA A 190 -0.24 5.37 10.72
N ASP A 191 0.25 5.08 9.51
CA ASP A 191 -0.24 5.67 8.26
C ASP A 191 -1.70 5.24 8.01
N LEU A 192 -2.02 3.96 8.19
CA LEU A 192 -3.39 3.43 8.07
C LEU A 192 -4.34 4.00 9.12
N GLU A 193 -3.93 4.13 10.38
CA GLU A 193 -4.76 4.75 11.43
C GLU A 193 -5.10 6.21 11.08
N ASP A 194 -4.13 6.96 10.56
CA ASP A 194 -4.34 8.34 10.11
C ASP A 194 -5.21 8.41 8.85
N ILE A 195 -5.08 7.48 7.89
CA ILE A 195 -5.91 7.40 6.67
C ILE A 195 -7.36 7.07 7.03
N ILE A 196 -7.58 6.06 7.87
CA ILE A 196 -8.92 5.66 8.33
C ILE A 196 -9.63 6.84 9.00
N ALA A 197 -8.92 7.61 9.83
CA ALA A 197 -9.50 8.74 10.57
C ALA A 197 -10.03 9.88 9.67
N ARG A 198 -9.56 9.96 8.41
CA ARG A 198 -9.96 10.99 7.44
C ARG A 198 -10.75 10.46 6.24
N THR A 199 -10.95 9.15 6.13
CA THR A 199 -11.70 8.53 5.03
C THR A 199 -13.19 8.54 5.32
N GLU A 200 -14.00 9.05 4.39
CA GLU A 200 -15.47 9.09 4.52
C GLU A 200 -16.17 7.89 3.87
N ASP A 201 -15.55 7.27 2.85
CA ASP A 201 -16.11 6.11 2.14
C ASP A 201 -16.04 4.84 3.03
N PRO A 202 -17.18 4.27 3.45
CA PRO A 202 -17.20 3.13 4.36
C PRO A 202 -16.60 1.85 3.75
N GLU A 203 -16.70 1.65 2.42
CA GLU A 203 -16.10 0.48 1.77
C GLU A 203 -14.57 0.59 1.73
N LEU A 204 -14.07 1.81 1.59
CA LEU A 204 -12.64 2.09 1.63
C LEU A 204 -12.11 1.98 3.07
N VAL A 205 -12.86 2.46 4.07
CA VAL A 205 -12.55 2.24 5.50
C VAL A 205 -12.45 0.75 5.81
N GLU A 206 -13.40 -0.09 5.36
CA GLU A 206 -13.34 -1.54 5.59
C GLU A 206 -12.08 -2.16 4.97
N THR A 207 -11.66 -1.68 3.80
CA THR A 207 -10.42 -2.13 3.15
C THR A 207 -9.20 -1.74 3.98
N TYR A 208 -9.10 -0.49 4.44
CA TYR A 208 -7.98 -0.06 5.28
C TYR A 208 -7.97 -0.74 6.65
N GLU A 209 -9.12 -1.04 7.25
CA GLU A 209 -9.21 -1.81 8.50
C GLU A 209 -8.72 -3.26 8.31
N TYR A 210 -8.97 -3.85 7.13
CA TYR A 210 -8.43 -5.15 6.76
C TYR A 210 -6.89 -5.12 6.68
N LEU A 211 -6.32 -4.13 6.00
CA LEU A 211 -4.87 -3.90 5.93
C LEU A 211 -4.27 -3.68 7.33
N LEU A 212 -4.88 -2.81 8.14
CA LEU A 212 -4.43 -2.50 9.50
C LEU A 212 -4.42 -3.73 10.40
N SER A 213 -5.40 -4.63 10.23
CA SER A 213 -5.38 -5.91 10.92
C SER A 213 -4.24 -6.82 10.43
N GLY A 214 -3.91 -6.79 9.13
CA GLY A 214 -2.75 -7.46 8.55
C GLY A 214 -1.45 -6.97 9.17
N ALA A 215 -1.20 -5.67 9.10
CA ALA A 215 0.00 -5.01 9.64
C ALA A 215 0.23 -5.31 11.13
N ARG A 216 -0.82 -5.31 11.95
CA ARG A 216 -0.73 -5.71 13.37
C ARG A 216 -0.29 -7.16 13.56
N ASN A 217 -0.78 -8.07 12.71
CA ASN A 217 -0.36 -9.48 12.74
C ASN A 217 1.09 -9.64 12.25
N HIS A 218 1.50 -8.85 11.25
CA HIS A 218 2.87 -8.83 10.73
C HIS A 218 3.86 -8.32 11.80
N LEU A 219 3.50 -7.23 12.48
CA LEU A 219 4.26 -6.68 13.60
C LEU A 219 4.48 -7.73 14.71
N GLU A 220 3.41 -8.38 15.17
CA GLU A 220 3.51 -9.43 16.19
C GLU A 220 4.40 -10.58 15.72
N ALA A 221 4.27 -10.97 14.45
CA ALA A 221 5.12 -12.00 13.88
C ALA A 221 6.59 -11.58 13.91
N PHE A 222 6.95 -10.35 13.49
CA PHE A 222 8.35 -9.91 13.45
C PHE A 222 8.95 -9.78 14.85
N GLN A 223 8.18 -9.26 15.81
CA GLN A 223 8.57 -9.23 17.22
C GLN A 223 8.85 -10.65 17.75
N THR A 224 7.94 -11.60 17.49
CA THR A 224 8.11 -13.01 17.88
C THR A 224 9.33 -13.66 17.22
N GLY A 225 9.57 -13.35 15.94
CA GLY A 225 10.73 -13.80 15.19
C GLY A 225 12.04 -13.31 15.82
N LEU A 226 12.10 -12.02 16.16
CA LEU A 226 13.26 -11.38 16.77
C LEU A 226 13.56 -11.96 18.16
N GLU A 227 12.54 -12.10 19.01
CA GLU A 227 12.68 -12.73 20.33
C GLU A 227 13.19 -14.17 20.22
N SER A 228 12.67 -14.93 19.24
CA SER A 228 13.10 -16.30 18.99
C SER A 228 14.56 -16.37 18.55
N LEU A 229 15.01 -15.43 17.71
CA LEU A 229 16.39 -15.34 17.26
C LEU A 229 17.34 -15.02 18.43
N ASP A 230 17.00 -14.02 19.24
CA ASP A 230 17.80 -13.60 20.41
C ASP A 230 17.88 -14.74 21.47
N GLY A 231 16.79 -15.48 21.69
CA GLY A 231 16.75 -16.64 22.57
C GLY A 231 17.65 -17.80 22.12
N ARG A 232 17.82 -17.99 20.80
CA ARG A 232 18.77 -18.99 20.24
C ARG A 232 20.23 -18.55 20.42
N GLY A 233 20.51 -17.25 20.39
CA GLY A 233 21.85 -16.69 20.62
C GLY A 233 22.32 -16.75 22.07
N GLY A 234 21.41 -16.67 23.05
CA GLY A 234 21.73 -16.63 24.48
C GLY A 234 21.97 -17.98 25.18
N GLY A 235 21.74 -19.11 24.50
CA GLY A 235 21.64 -20.45 25.11
C GLY A 235 22.93 -21.28 25.25
N ARG A 236 24.12 -20.76 24.90
CA ARG A 236 25.40 -21.51 25.01
C ARG A 236 26.34 -20.90 26.05
N GLY A 237 25.98 -21.03 27.32
CA GLY A 237 26.80 -20.58 28.45
C GLY A 237 26.42 -21.28 29.75
N GLY A 238 26.49 -22.62 29.79
CA GLY A 238 26.12 -23.40 30.97
C GLY A 238 26.72 -24.80 30.92
N GLY A 239 28.04 -24.87 30.85
CA GLY A 239 28.77 -26.10 31.11
C GLY A 239 28.67 -26.43 32.60
N ASP A 240 27.86 -27.43 32.94
CA ASP A 240 28.07 -28.23 34.14
C ASP A 240 27.88 -29.69 33.76
N ALA A 241 29.00 -30.34 33.46
CA ALA A 241 29.09 -31.78 33.44
C ALA A 241 29.25 -32.23 34.89
N PRO A 242 28.31 -32.98 35.49
CA PRO A 242 28.59 -33.63 36.76
C PRO A 242 29.63 -34.73 36.50
N GLY A 243 30.82 -34.46 37.04
CA GLY A 243 31.94 -35.37 37.05
C GLY A 243 31.55 -36.73 37.64
N ARG A 244 32.14 -37.76 37.03
CA ARG A 244 32.13 -39.14 37.53
C ARG A 244 32.79 -39.19 38.91
N ASN A 245 32.22 -39.99 39.80
CA ASN A 245 32.99 -40.95 40.59
C ASN A 245 32.19 -42.24 40.74
#